data_AF-A0A969VG50-F1
#
_entry.id   AF-A0A969VG50-F1
#
_cell.length_a   1.000
_cell.length_b   1.000
_cell.length_c   1.000
_cell.angle_alpha   90.00
_cell.angle_beta   90.00
_cell.angle_gamma   90.00
#
_symmetry.space_group_name_H-M   'P 1'
#
loop_
_entity.id
_entity.type
_entity.pdbx_description
1 polymer ?
#
loop_
_entity_poly.entity_id
_entity_poly.type
_entity_poly.pdbx_seq_one_letter_code
_entity_poly.pdbx_strand_id
1 'polypeptide(L)'
;MSYRMSRRAYAETFGPTVGDKIRLADTELFIEVERDFTTYGDEVKFGGGKVIRDGMGQSPISNADGAVDTVITNALILDWWGVVKADIGIKDGKIFKIGKAGNPYIQDNVDIIIGPGTEAIAGEGMILTAGGIDSHIHFICPQQIEVAIASGITTMLGGGTGPATGTNATTCTPGVWNIHRMLQAADAFPVNLGFMGKGNSSQPQGLAEQVEAGAMGLKLHEDWGTTPAAIDTCLSVAD
;
A
#
# COMPACT_ATOMS: atom_id res chain seq x y z
N MET A 1 24.76 -33.41 -10.36
CA MET A 1 24.37 -33.07 -11.75
C MET A 1 23.58 -31.78 -11.71
N SER A 2 23.85 -30.82 -12.62
CA SER A 2 23.04 -29.61 -12.72
C SER A 2 21.73 -29.91 -13.47
N TYR A 3 20.57 -29.65 -12.85
CA TYR A 3 19.28 -29.60 -13.54
C TYR A 3 19.08 -28.22 -14.14
N ARG A 4 18.47 -28.13 -15.33
CA ARG A 4 18.12 -26.86 -15.98
C ARG A 4 16.65 -26.86 -16.32
N MET A 5 15.96 -25.77 -16.01
CA MET A 5 14.56 -25.56 -16.34
C MET A 5 14.44 -24.54 -17.48
N SER A 6 13.45 -24.71 -18.35
CA SER A 6 13.18 -23.71 -19.39
C SER A 6 12.57 -22.44 -18.78
N ARG A 7 12.81 -21.27 -19.39
CA ARG A 7 12.25 -19.98 -18.93
C ARG A 7 10.72 -20.02 -18.80
N ARG A 8 10.04 -20.65 -19.77
CA ARG A 8 8.59 -20.81 -19.74
C ARG A 8 8.13 -21.62 -18.53
N ALA A 9 8.72 -22.79 -18.30
CA ALA A 9 8.37 -23.63 -17.15
C ALA A 9 8.68 -22.93 -15.82
N TYR A 10 9.76 -22.14 -15.77
CA TYR A 10 10.08 -21.30 -14.62
C TYR A 10 8.99 -20.26 -14.35
N ALA A 11 8.65 -19.46 -15.37
CA ALA A 11 7.64 -18.41 -15.25
C ALA A 11 6.26 -18.97 -14.88
N GLU A 12 5.87 -20.13 -15.43
CA GLU A 12 4.62 -20.81 -15.08
C GLU A 12 4.61 -21.36 -13.63
N THR A 13 5.79 -21.61 -13.04
CA THR A 13 5.91 -22.20 -11.69
C THR A 13 6.09 -21.16 -10.59
N PHE A 14 6.95 -20.16 -10.83
CA PHE A 14 7.40 -19.19 -9.84
C PHE A 14 7.15 -17.74 -10.27
N GLY A 15 6.55 -17.49 -11.43
CA GLY A 15 6.49 -16.16 -12.03
C GLY A 15 7.78 -15.78 -12.77
N PRO A 16 7.78 -14.66 -13.51
CA PRO A 16 8.90 -14.24 -14.36
C PRO A 16 10.16 -13.93 -13.54
N THR A 17 11.31 -13.94 -14.20
CA THR A 17 12.62 -13.56 -13.63
C THR A 17 13.40 -12.65 -14.59
N VAL A 18 14.61 -12.23 -14.22
CA VAL A 18 15.41 -11.18 -14.88
C VAL A 18 15.40 -11.30 -16.40
N GLY A 19 14.99 -10.22 -17.08
CA GLY A 19 14.88 -10.10 -18.54
C GLY A 19 13.57 -10.60 -19.15
N ASP A 20 12.71 -11.29 -18.39
CA ASP A 20 11.37 -11.63 -18.86
C ASP A 20 10.48 -10.37 -18.92
N LYS A 21 9.54 -10.35 -19.86
CA LYS A 21 8.61 -9.22 -20.08
C LYS A 21 7.16 -9.62 -19.85
N ILE A 22 6.40 -8.71 -19.26
CA ILE A 22 5.01 -8.90 -18.90
C ILE A 22 4.20 -7.74 -19.47
N ARG A 23 3.16 -8.06 -20.23
CA ARG A 23 2.19 -7.08 -20.71
C ARG A 23 1.29 -6.67 -19.55
N LEU A 24 1.07 -5.37 -19.36
CA LEU A 24 0.11 -4.88 -18.38
C LEU A 24 -1.30 -4.96 -18.94
N ALA A 25 -2.09 -5.91 -18.44
CA ALA A 25 -3.45 -6.20 -18.89
C ALA A 25 -3.53 -6.35 -20.43
N ASP A 26 -4.49 -5.66 -21.06
CA ASP A 26 -4.72 -5.61 -22.51
C ASP A 26 -4.05 -4.39 -23.17
N THR A 27 -3.17 -3.68 -22.46
CA THR A 27 -2.42 -2.54 -23.01
C THR A 27 -1.26 -2.98 -23.93
N GLU A 28 -0.60 -2.01 -24.55
CA GLU A 28 0.68 -2.20 -25.26
C GLU A 28 1.91 -1.83 -24.38
N LEU A 29 1.71 -1.77 -23.06
CA LEU A 29 2.79 -1.54 -22.10
C LEU A 29 3.38 -2.88 -21.65
N PHE A 30 4.72 -2.96 -21.69
CA PHE A 30 5.47 -4.12 -21.23
C PHE A 30 6.49 -3.70 -20.18
N ILE A 31 6.44 -4.36 -19.03
CA ILE A 31 7.45 -4.21 -17.98
C ILE A 31 8.45 -5.37 -18.09
N GLU A 32 9.73 -5.08 -17.84
CA GLU A 32 10.82 -6.06 -17.84
C GLU A 32 11.32 -6.26 -16.41
N VAL A 33 11.56 -7.51 -16.01
CA VAL A 33 12.12 -7.79 -14.68
C VAL A 33 13.58 -7.35 -14.63
N GLU A 34 13.89 -6.33 -13.83
CA GLU A 34 15.21 -5.70 -13.74
C GLU A 34 16.13 -6.44 -12.77
N ARG A 35 15.56 -7.03 -11.73
CA ARG A 35 16.28 -7.77 -10.69
C ARG A 35 15.42 -8.88 -10.11
N ASP A 36 16.05 -10.01 -9.76
CA ASP A 36 15.45 -11.08 -8.97
C ASP A 36 16.31 -11.31 -7.73
N PHE A 37 15.67 -11.37 -6.56
CA PHE A 37 16.33 -11.57 -5.27
C PHE A 37 16.47 -13.06 -4.91
N THR A 38 15.87 -13.96 -5.68
CA THR A 38 15.93 -15.39 -5.41
C THR A 38 17.33 -15.99 -5.61
N THR A 39 17.52 -17.18 -5.06
CA THR A 39 18.60 -18.10 -5.44
C THR A 39 17.95 -19.26 -6.19
N TYR A 40 18.28 -19.47 -7.47
CA TYR A 40 17.56 -20.42 -8.30
C TYR A 40 17.66 -21.87 -7.77
N GLY A 41 16.50 -22.49 -7.54
CA GLY A 41 16.37 -23.80 -6.89
C GLY A 41 15.92 -23.72 -5.43
N ASP A 42 16.02 -22.56 -4.81
CA ASP A 42 15.61 -22.27 -3.42
C ASP A 42 14.38 -21.35 -3.36
N GLU A 43 13.59 -21.25 -4.44
CA GLU A 43 12.34 -20.50 -4.44
C GLU A 43 11.39 -21.06 -3.37
N VAL A 44 10.83 -20.18 -2.55
CA VAL A 44 9.89 -20.58 -1.51
C VAL A 44 8.48 -20.66 -2.08
N LYS A 45 7.86 -21.84 -1.97
CA LYS A 45 6.50 -22.08 -2.43
C LYS A 45 5.74 -22.92 -1.41
N PHE A 46 4.53 -22.49 -1.08
CA PHE A 46 3.64 -23.18 -0.15
C PHE A 46 2.77 -24.23 -0.86
N GLY A 47 2.35 -25.27 -0.14
CA GLY A 47 1.44 -26.30 -0.62
C GLY A 47 1.86 -27.74 -0.27
N GLY A 48 0.97 -28.70 -0.53
CA GLY A 48 1.22 -30.12 -0.28
C GLY A 48 2.47 -30.63 -1.02
N GLY A 49 3.47 -31.10 -0.27
CA GLY A 49 4.74 -31.59 -0.82
C GLY A 49 5.66 -30.51 -1.40
N LYS A 50 5.43 -29.23 -1.07
CA LYS A 50 6.25 -28.09 -1.56
C LYS A 50 7.38 -27.73 -0.58
N VAL A 51 7.87 -26.50 -0.65
CA VAL A 51 9.10 -26.05 0.02
C VAL A 51 8.83 -25.57 1.44
N ILE A 52 7.80 -24.75 1.65
CA ILE A 52 7.45 -24.20 2.97
C ILE A 52 6.78 -25.30 3.80
N ARG A 53 7.61 -26.07 4.51
CA ARG A 53 7.26 -27.15 5.43
C ARG A 53 8.28 -27.19 6.56
N ASP A 54 7.86 -27.66 7.73
CA ASP A 54 8.70 -27.76 8.92
C ASP A 54 10.05 -28.45 8.64
N GLY A 55 11.13 -27.82 9.09
CA GLY A 55 12.51 -28.28 8.86
C GLY A 55 13.01 -28.13 7.42
N MET A 56 12.18 -27.66 6.49
CA MET A 56 12.53 -27.39 5.09
C MET A 56 12.59 -25.87 4.87
N GLY A 57 11.82 -25.30 3.94
CA GLY A 57 11.76 -23.85 3.74
C GLY A 57 11.10 -23.09 4.89
N GLN A 58 10.41 -23.78 5.80
CA GLN A 58 9.99 -23.23 7.09
C GLN A 58 11.05 -23.60 8.15
N SER A 59 11.65 -22.56 8.73
CA SER A 59 12.56 -22.67 9.87
C SER A 59 11.79 -22.96 11.16
N PRO A 60 12.40 -23.61 12.17
CA PRO A 60 11.81 -23.71 13.52
C PRO A 60 11.91 -22.41 14.33
N ILE A 61 12.58 -21.37 13.81
CA ILE A 61 12.76 -20.07 14.47
C ILE A 61 11.40 -19.37 14.65
N SER A 62 11.12 -18.87 15.85
CA SER A 62 9.85 -18.21 16.18
C SER A 62 9.77 -16.76 15.69
N ASN A 63 8.57 -16.16 15.69
CA ASN A 63 8.40 -14.73 15.40
C ASN A 63 9.17 -13.83 16.40
N ALA A 64 9.22 -14.24 17.68
CA ALA A 64 9.98 -13.54 18.72
C ALA A 64 11.49 -13.55 18.43
N ASP A 65 11.98 -14.62 17.80
CA ASP A 65 13.38 -14.81 17.43
C ASP A 65 13.72 -14.30 16.01
N GLY A 66 12.75 -13.67 15.33
CA GLY A 66 13.01 -12.97 14.07
C GLY A 66 12.21 -13.44 12.85
N ALA A 67 11.40 -14.51 12.95
CA ALA A 67 10.50 -14.86 11.86
C ALA A 67 9.45 -13.75 11.61
N VAL A 68 8.96 -13.69 10.37
CA VAL A 68 7.94 -12.71 9.96
C VAL A 68 6.53 -13.24 10.21
N ASP A 69 5.55 -12.35 10.34
CA ASP A 69 4.15 -12.73 10.58
C ASP A 69 3.48 -13.23 9.30
N THR A 70 3.87 -12.67 8.16
CA THR A 70 3.38 -13.10 6.84
C THR A 70 4.49 -12.94 5.82
N VAL A 71 4.54 -13.85 4.84
CA VAL A 71 5.40 -13.75 3.67
C VAL A 71 4.55 -13.74 2.40
N ILE A 72 4.81 -12.81 1.50
CA ILE A 72 4.31 -12.85 0.12
C ILE A 72 5.42 -13.44 -0.74
N THR A 73 5.20 -14.62 -1.31
CA THR A 73 6.24 -15.36 -2.04
C THR A 73 6.27 -15.00 -3.51
N ASN A 74 7.47 -14.89 -4.10
CA ASN A 74 7.67 -14.79 -5.55
C ASN A 74 6.86 -13.68 -6.25
N ALA A 75 6.69 -12.52 -5.62
CA ALA A 75 5.92 -11.43 -6.22
C ALA A 75 6.74 -10.66 -7.27
N LEU A 76 6.11 -10.32 -8.40
CA LEU A 76 6.64 -9.30 -9.29
C LEU A 76 6.21 -7.93 -8.78
N ILE A 77 7.13 -7.21 -8.16
CA ILE A 77 6.90 -5.87 -7.63
C ILE A 77 7.04 -4.86 -8.77
N LEU A 78 6.02 -4.03 -8.93
CA LEU A 78 6.04 -2.84 -9.77
C LEU A 78 5.91 -1.60 -8.88
N ASP A 79 6.97 -0.81 -8.81
CA ASP A 79 6.98 0.45 -8.05
C ASP A 79 7.87 1.51 -8.73
N TRP A 80 7.82 2.75 -8.26
CA TRP A 80 8.55 3.88 -8.85
C TRP A 80 10.07 3.71 -8.86
N TRP A 81 10.61 2.91 -7.93
CA TRP A 81 12.05 2.64 -7.80
C TRP A 81 12.52 1.44 -8.63
N GLY A 82 11.60 0.66 -9.22
CA GLY A 82 11.97 -0.43 -10.13
C GLY A 82 10.92 -1.53 -10.30
N VAL A 83 11.24 -2.46 -11.22
CA VAL A 83 10.46 -3.67 -11.50
C VAL A 83 11.26 -4.89 -11.09
N VAL A 84 10.96 -5.46 -9.92
CA VAL A 84 11.79 -6.52 -9.33
C VAL A 84 10.98 -7.73 -8.89
N LYS A 85 11.65 -8.88 -8.84
CA LYS A 85 11.10 -10.14 -8.36
C LYS A 85 11.67 -10.44 -6.97
N ALA A 86 10.81 -10.60 -5.98
CA ALA A 86 11.24 -10.82 -4.60
C ALA A 86 10.16 -11.49 -3.74
N ASP A 87 10.57 -11.96 -2.58
CA ASP A 87 9.67 -12.24 -1.47
C ASP A 87 9.53 -10.98 -0.60
N ILE A 88 8.36 -10.81 0.04
CA ILE A 88 8.10 -9.70 0.96
C ILE A 88 7.75 -10.27 2.33
N GLY A 89 8.53 -9.89 3.34
CA GLY A 89 8.24 -10.18 4.75
C GLY A 89 7.42 -9.05 5.37
N ILE A 90 6.35 -9.40 6.08
CA ILE A 90 5.50 -8.49 6.83
C ILE A 90 5.63 -8.81 8.32
N LYS A 91 5.88 -7.78 9.14
CA LYS A 91 5.97 -7.90 10.59
C LYS A 91 5.29 -6.71 11.26
N ASP A 92 4.46 -6.98 12.26
CA ASP A 92 3.70 -5.98 13.03
C ASP A 92 2.92 -5.01 12.11
N GLY A 93 2.30 -5.56 11.06
CA GLY A 93 1.53 -4.80 10.07
C GLY A 93 2.36 -3.92 9.12
N LYS A 94 3.69 -4.04 9.12
CA LYS A 94 4.60 -3.25 8.28
C LYS A 94 5.40 -4.14 7.33
N ILE A 95 5.81 -3.58 6.20
CA ILE A 95 6.81 -4.21 5.34
C ILE A 95 8.12 -4.26 6.12
N PHE A 96 8.53 -5.47 6.52
CA PHE A 96 9.78 -5.71 7.23
C PHE A 96 10.94 -5.68 6.25
N LYS A 97 10.81 -6.40 5.13
CA LYS A 97 11.87 -6.51 4.13
C LYS A 97 11.35 -7.01 2.78
N ILE A 98 12.03 -6.59 1.72
CA ILE A 98 11.91 -7.12 0.36
C ILE A 98 13.23 -7.82 0.05
N GLY A 99 13.19 -9.10 -0.29
CA GLY A 99 14.41 -9.90 -0.42
C GLY A 99 14.14 -11.36 -0.74
N LYS A 100 14.88 -12.25 -0.07
CA LYS A 100 14.77 -13.70 -0.23
C LYS A 100 14.30 -14.32 1.09
N ALA A 101 13.13 -14.93 1.04
CA ALA A 101 12.60 -15.65 2.18
C ALA A 101 13.05 -17.12 2.24
N GLY A 102 12.84 -17.74 3.39
CA GLY A 102 13.03 -19.17 3.59
C GLY A 102 13.59 -19.52 4.95
N ASN A 103 14.32 -20.63 4.98
CA ASN A 103 14.99 -21.15 6.17
C ASN A 103 16.52 -20.97 6.05
N PRO A 104 17.14 -20.11 6.90
CA PRO A 104 18.57 -19.84 6.82
C PRO A 104 19.46 -21.05 7.14
N TYR A 105 18.90 -22.13 7.71
CA TYR A 105 19.66 -23.34 7.99
C TYR A 105 19.96 -24.20 6.77
N ILE A 106 19.18 -24.06 5.69
CA ILE A 106 19.27 -24.98 4.54
C ILE A 106 19.20 -24.28 3.17
N GLN A 107 18.91 -22.98 3.13
CA GLN A 107 18.83 -22.19 1.90
C GLN A 107 19.81 -21.02 1.97
N ASP A 108 20.44 -20.72 0.84
CA ASP A 108 21.43 -19.64 0.76
C ASP A 108 20.76 -18.26 0.77
N ASN A 109 21.48 -17.24 1.24
CA ASN A 109 21.11 -15.82 1.15
C ASN A 109 19.72 -15.46 1.72
N VAL A 110 19.19 -16.24 2.67
CA VAL A 110 17.91 -15.94 3.32
C VAL A 110 18.05 -14.72 4.21
N ASP A 111 17.16 -13.75 4.00
CA ASP A 111 17.11 -12.53 4.79
C ASP A 111 15.71 -12.19 5.32
N ILE A 112 14.72 -13.03 5.00
CA ILE A 112 13.37 -13.06 5.56
C ILE A 112 13.10 -14.48 6.09
N ILE A 113 13.06 -14.65 7.42
CA ILE A 113 12.88 -15.98 8.01
C ILE A 113 11.40 -16.36 8.00
N ILE A 114 11.08 -17.50 7.39
CA ILE A 114 9.77 -18.14 7.48
C ILE A 114 9.79 -19.09 8.68
N GLY A 115 8.96 -18.83 9.68
CA GLY A 115 8.88 -19.59 10.94
C GLY A 115 7.53 -20.31 11.13
N PRO A 116 7.31 -20.95 12.29
CA PRO A 116 6.06 -21.65 12.59
C PRO A 116 4.82 -20.75 12.68
N GLY A 117 5.00 -19.46 12.96
CA GLY A 117 3.92 -18.47 13.03
C GLY A 117 3.78 -17.59 11.78
N THR A 118 4.47 -17.93 10.69
CA THR A 118 4.42 -17.16 9.44
C THR A 118 3.28 -17.65 8.54
N GLU A 119 2.34 -16.77 8.18
CA GLU A 119 1.36 -17.02 7.11
C GLU A 119 2.00 -16.84 5.71
N ALA A 120 1.48 -17.52 4.69
CA ALA A 120 1.95 -17.44 3.32
C ALA A 120 0.88 -16.94 2.34
N ILE A 121 1.21 -15.89 1.58
CA ILE A 121 0.42 -15.41 0.43
C ILE A 121 1.22 -15.72 -0.84
N ALA A 122 0.63 -16.47 -1.76
CA ALA A 122 1.28 -16.82 -3.03
C ALA A 122 1.25 -15.63 -4.01
N GLY A 123 2.41 -15.04 -4.27
CA GLY A 123 2.59 -13.96 -5.25
C GLY A 123 3.13 -14.43 -6.61
N GLU A 124 3.48 -15.71 -6.76
CA GLU A 124 3.94 -16.25 -8.04
C GLU A 124 2.90 -16.04 -9.16
N GLY A 125 3.32 -15.39 -10.24
CA GLY A 125 2.45 -15.07 -11.38
C GLY A 125 1.57 -13.82 -11.18
N MET A 126 1.67 -13.15 -10.03
CA MET A 126 0.95 -11.92 -9.72
C MET A 126 1.90 -10.71 -9.79
N ILE A 127 1.32 -9.54 -10.11
CA ILE A 127 1.99 -8.24 -9.93
C ILE A 127 1.55 -7.68 -8.58
N LEU A 128 2.51 -7.19 -7.80
CA LEU A 128 2.29 -6.52 -6.52
C LEU A 128 2.70 -5.05 -6.65
N THR A 129 1.82 -4.15 -6.22
CA THR A 129 2.07 -2.70 -6.17
C THR A 129 1.82 -2.20 -4.75
N ALA A 130 2.28 -0.98 -4.46
CA ALA A 130 1.72 -0.23 -3.35
C ALA A 130 0.20 0.00 -3.57
N GLY A 131 -0.54 0.18 -2.50
CA GLY A 131 -1.93 0.60 -2.59
C GLY A 131 -2.02 2.05 -3.08
N GLY A 132 -3.02 2.35 -3.90
CA GLY A 132 -3.25 3.69 -4.41
C GLY A 132 -3.52 4.71 -3.31
N ILE A 133 -3.04 5.94 -3.50
CA ILE A 133 -3.32 7.09 -2.66
C ILE A 133 -4.12 8.08 -3.52
N ASP A 134 -5.41 8.24 -3.20
CA ASP A 134 -6.25 9.27 -3.83
C ASP A 134 -6.30 10.49 -2.91
N SER A 135 -5.80 11.62 -3.41
CA SER A 135 -5.69 12.85 -2.64
C SER A 135 -6.74 13.92 -2.97
N HIS A 136 -7.80 13.58 -3.71
CA HIS A 136 -8.87 14.52 -4.05
C HIS A 136 -10.26 13.92 -3.81
N ILE A 137 -10.48 13.42 -2.60
CA ILE A 137 -11.74 12.75 -2.25
C ILE A 137 -12.79 13.73 -1.71
N HIS A 138 -13.98 13.69 -2.28
CA HIS A 138 -15.17 14.26 -1.65
C HIS A 138 -15.84 13.17 -0.82
N PHE A 139 -15.90 13.32 0.51
CA PHE A 139 -16.55 12.33 1.39
C PHE A 139 -18.07 12.50 1.39
N ILE A 140 -18.70 12.17 0.26
CA ILE A 140 -20.13 12.33 -0.01
C ILE A 140 -20.93 11.19 0.60
N CYS A 141 -20.45 9.96 0.47
CA CYS A 141 -21.11 8.77 1.02
C CYS A 141 -20.10 7.68 1.40
N PRO A 142 -20.40 6.80 2.38
CA PRO A 142 -19.46 5.76 2.80
C PRO A 142 -19.24 4.66 1.74
N GLN A 143 -20.18 4.44 0.82
CA GLN A 143 -20.09 3.40 -0.21
C GLN A 143 -18.88 3.58 -1.13
N GLN A 144 -18.41 4.82 -1.31
CA GLN A 144 -17.23 5.10 -2.14
C GLN A 144 -15.95 4.44 -1.59
N ILE A 145 -15.90 4.10 -0.30
CA ILE A 145 -14.76 3.41 0.31
C ILE A 145 -14.63 1.98 -0.24
N GLU A 146 -15.73 1.24 -0.35
CA GLU A 146 -15.70 -0.11 -0.93
C GLU A 146 -15.26 -0.08 -2.39
N VAL A 147 -15.72 0.91 -3.15
CA VAL A 147 -15.32 1.12 -4.55
C VAL A 147 -13.84 1.47 -4.66
N ALA A 148 -13.31 2.30 -3.76
CA ALA A 148 -11.90 2.65 -3.71
C ALA A 148 -11.02 1.43 -3.39
N ILE A 149 -11.39 0.63 -2.39
CA ILE A 149 -10.66 -0.59 -2.04
C ILE A 149 -10.67 -1.58 -3.23
N ALA A 150 -11.82 -1.77 -3.88
CA ALA A 150 -11.95 -2.65 -5.02
C ALA A 150 -11.10 -2.23 -6.24
N SER A 151 -10.77 -0.94 -6.37
CA SER A 151 -9.87 -0.42 -7.41
C SER A 151 -8.40 -0.40 -6.98
N GLY A 152 -8.06 -0.86 -5.77
CA GLY A 152 -6.71 -0.90 -5.24
C GLY A 152 -6.28 0.35 -4.48
N ILE A 153 -7.18 1.28 -4.19
CA ILE A 153 -6.91 2.45 -3.34
C ILE A 153 -6.95 2.02 -1.87
N THR A 154 -5.94 2.40 -1.11
CA THR A 154 -5.81 2.09 0.33
C THR A 154 -5.72 3.33 1.21
N THR A 155 -5.59 4.52 0.59
CA THR A 155 -5.54 5.81 1.27
C THR A 155 -6.38 6.83 0.53
N MET A 156 -7.27 7.51 1.26
CA MET A 156 -8.21 8.49 0.74
C MET A 156 -8.05 9.80 1.50
N LEU A 157 -7.58 10.86 0.83
CA LEU A 157 -7.38 12.19 1.40
C LEU A 157 -8.29 13.18 0.71
N GLY A 158 -8.97 14.02 1.49
CA GLY A 158 -9.92 14.98 0.95
C GLY A 158 -10.81 15.52 2.04
N GLY A 159 -12.08 15.85 1.77
CA GLY A 159 -12.95 16.42 2.81
C GLY A 159 -14.42 16.21 2.51
N GLY A 160 -15.25 16.27 3.55
CA GLY A 160 -16.68 16.12 3.42
C GLY A 160 -17.40 15.81 4.72
N THR A 161 -18.72 15.91 4.69
CA THR A 161 -19.62 15.68 5.84
C THR A 161 -20.84 14.85 5.45
N GLY A 162 -20.71 14.05 4.39
CA GLY A 162 -21.84 13.42 3.72
C GLY A 162 -22.38 14.27 2.56
N PRO A 163 -23.61 14.02 2.08
CA PRO A 163 -24.13 14.60 0.82
C PRO A 163 -24.62 16.05 0.96
N ALA A 164 -23.98 16.85 1.81
CA ALA A 164 -24.25 18.27 1.94
C ALA A 164 -23.76 19.03 0.71
N THR A 165 -24.45 20.12 0.33
CA THR A 165 -24.09 20.95 -0.84
C THR A 165 -22.61 21.35 -0.84
N GLY A 166 -22.07 21.73 0.32
CA GLY A 166 -20.66 22.09 0.45
C GLY A 166 -19.70 20.94 0.14
N THR A 167 -20.03 19.71 0.54
CA THR A 167 -19.21 18.51 0.26
C THR A 167 -19.35 18.05 -1.18
N ASN A 168 -20.55 18.16 -1.75
CA ASN A 168 -20.77 17.85 -3.17
C ASN A 168 -19.96 18.78 -4.09
N ALA A 169 -19.66 19.99 -3.62
CA ALA A 169 -18.87 20.98 -4.36
C ALA A 169 -17.38 20.97 -4.00
N THR A 170 -17.03 20.71 -2.73
CA THR A 170 -15.67 20.98 -2.23
C THR A 170 -15.18 19.87 -1.30
N THR A 171 -13.88 19.53 -1.40
CA THR A 171 -13.19 18.60 -0.50
C THR A 171 -12.88 19.25 0.85
N CYS A 172 -13.92 19.70 1.56
CA CYS A 172 -13.81 20.39 2.85
C CYS A 172 -14.64 19.68 3.92
N THR A 173 -14.04 19.44 5.08
CA THR A 173 -14.71 19.08 6.34
C THR A 173 -14.66 20.31 7.26
N PRO A 174 -15.65 21.22 7.19
CA PRO A 174 -15.50 22.56 7.76
C PRO A 174 -15.73 22.59 9.28
N GLY A 175 -14.76 23.11 10.02
CA GLY A 175 -14.88 23.42 11.45
C GLY A 175 -14.70 22.23 12.39
N VAL A 176 -14.37 22.53 13.64
CA VAL A 176 -13.97 21.57 14.69
C VAL A 176 -14.95 20.42 14.85
N TRP A 177 -16.25 20.71 14.94
CA TRP A 177 -17.26 19.68 15.22
C TRP A 177 -17.36 18.64 14.10
N ASN A 178 -17.38 19.09 12.84
CA ASN A 178 -17.47 18.20 11.69
C ASN A 178 -16.23 17.32 11.54
N ILE A 179 -15.05 17.89 11.79
CA ILE A 179 -13.78 17.14 11.78
C ILE A 179 -13.84 16.01 12.80
N HIS A 180 -14.23 16.29 14.04
CA HIS A 180 -14.37 15.24 15.06
C HIS A 180 -15.40 14.17 14.68
N ARG A 181 -16.54 14.53 14.07
CA ARG A 181 -17.53 13.54 13.62
C ARG A 181 -16.99 12.65 12.51
N MET A 182 -16.25 13.20 11.57
CA MET A 182 -15.66 12.43 10.47
C MET A 182 -14.53 11.52 10.96
N LEU A 183 -13.71 11.98 11.90
CA LEU A 183 -12.70 11.13 12.55
C LEU A 183 -13.35 9.96 13.30
N GLN A 184 -14.45 10.18 14.03
CA GLN A 184 -15.19 9.10 14.67
C GLN A 184 -15.81 8.12 13.66
N ALA A 185 -16.32 8.61 12.53
CA ALA A 185 -16.86 7.76 11.48
C ALA A 185 -15.76 6.93 10.79
N ALA A 186 -14.53 7.44 10.72
CA ALA A 186 -13.39 6.79 10.08
C ALA A 186 -13.00 5.46 10.75
N ASP A 187 -13.19 5.33 12.07
CA ASP A 187 -12.84 4.12 12.84
C ASP A 187 -13.55 2.84 12.35
N ALA A 188 -14.62 2.97 11.55
CA ALA A 188 -15.37 1.84 11.01
C ALA A 188 -14.73 1.21 9.76
N PHE A 189 -13.69 1.81 9.16
CA PHE A 189 -13.19 1.43 7.84
C PHE A 189 -11.72 0.98 7.84
N PRO A 190 -11.40 -0.14 7.16
CA PRO A 190 -10.01 -0.61 7.03
C PRO A 190 -9.28 0.11 5.88
N VAL A 191 -9.28 1.44 5.90
CA VAL A 191 -8.63 2.31 4.90
C VAL A 191 -8.02 3.52 5.60
N ASN A 192 -6.89 4.03 5.10
CA ASN A 192 -6.33 5.26 5.66
C ASN A 192 -7.16 6.46 5.20
N LEU A 193 -7.69 7.24 6.13
CA LEU A 193 -8.52 8.41 5.85
C LEU A 193 -7.86 9.70 6.37
N GLY A 194 -7.77 10.71 5.51
CA GLY A 194 -7.29 12.05 5.86
C GLY A 194 -8.32 13.11 5.49
N PHE A 195 -8.62 14.01 6.43
CA PHE A 195 -9.62 15.07 6.26
C PHE A 195 -8.98 16.46 6.14
N MET A 196 -9.41 17.21 5.12
CA MET A 196 -9.02 18.57 4.81
C MET A 196 -10.04 19.53 5.41
N GLY A 197 -9.58 20.57 6.11
CA GLY A 197 -10.41 21.69 6.53
C GLY A 197 -10.72 22.63 5.35
N LYS A 198 -11.57 23.63 5.59
CA LYS A 198 -11.81 24.71 4.62
C LYS A 198 -10.71 25.76 4.78
N GLY A 199 -9.96 26.02 3.71
CA GLY A 199 -8.85 26.99 3.67
C GLY A 199 -9.27 28.43 3.33
N ASN A 200 -10.52 28.64 2.92
CA ASN A 200 -10.99 29.96 2.49
C ASN A 200 -11.33 30.86 3.69
N SER A 201 -10.35 31.65 4.15
CA SER A 201 -10.52 32.71 5.13
C SER A 201 -9.45 33.79 4.94
N SER A 202 -9.81 35.07 5.08
CA SER A 202 -8.84 36.19 5.09
C SER A 202 -8.25 36.44 6.49
N GLN A 203 -8.55 35.55 7.45
CA GLN A 203 -8.08 35.63 8.83
C GLN A 203 -7.69 34.21 9.32
N PRO A 204 -6.59 34.05 10.08
CA PRO A 204 -6.00 32.73 10.34
C PRO A 204 -6.73 31.91 11.39
N GLN A 205 -7.47 32.53 12.31
CA GLN A 205 -7.99 31.86 13.52
C GLN A 205 -8.93 30.70 13.19
N GLY A 206 -9.84 30.89 12.23
CA GLY A 206 -10.75 29.84 11.78
C GLY A 206 -10.08 28.71 10.98
N LEU A 207 -8.88 28.95 10.45
CA LEU A 207 -8.09 27.91 9.78
C LEU A 207 -7.32 27.09 10.83
N ALA A 208 -6.70 27.77 11.79
CA ALA A 208 -5.92 27.16 12.86
C ALA A 208 -6.75 26.18 13.71
N GLU A 209 -7.98 26.55 14.11
CA GLU A 209 -8.82 25.65 14.92
C GLU A 209 -9.19 24.35 14.19
N GLN A 210 -9.25 24.36 12.86
CA GLN A 210 -9.52 23.16 12.06
C GLN A 210 -8.31 22.23 12.06
N VAL A 211 -7.10 22.78 11.94
CA VAL A 211 -5.85 22.02 12.02
C VAL A 211 -5.71 21.40 13.42
N GLU A 212 -5.93 22.19 14.48
CA GLU A 212 -5.91 21.70 15.87
C GLU A 212 -6.95 20.60 16.14
N ALA A 213 -8.10 20.65 15.47
CA ALA A 213 -9.14 19.63 15.56
C ALA A 213 -8.81 18.31 14.84
N GLY A 214 -7.72 18.28 14.05
CA GLY A 214 -7.26 17.08 13.34
C GLY A 214 -7.41 17.13 11.82
N ALA A 215 -7.66 18.29 11.21
CA ALA A 215 -7.50 18.42 9.77
C ALA A 215 -6.01 18.25 9.40
N MET A 216 -5.72 17.40 8.41
CA MET A 216 -4.34 17.13 7.95
C MET A 216 -3.88 18.07 6.83
N GLY A 217 -4.77 18.98 6.40
CA GLY A 217 -4.51 20.02 5.42
C GLY A 217 -5.74 20.91 5.22
N LEU A 218 -5.64 21.88 4.32
CA LEU A 218 -6.70 22.85 4.02
C LEU A 218 -6.96 22.90 2.51
N LYS A 219 -8.24 22.95 2.12
CA LYS A 219 -8.66 23.15 0.73
C LYS A 219 -9.11 24.59 0.50
N LEU A 220 -8.42 25.28 -0.41
CA LEU A 220 -8.95 26.48 -1.07
C LEU A 220 -9.84 26.07 -2.25
N HIS A 221 -11.08 26.56 -2.27
CA HIS A 221 -12.03 26.30 -3.35
C HIS A 221 -12.73 27.58 -3.80
N GLU A 222 -12.95 27.75 -5.11
CA GLU A 222 -13.54 28.98 -5.65
C GLU A 222 -14.98 29.22 -5.17
N ASP A 223 -15.78 28.17 -5.00
CA ASP A 223 -17.12 28.18 -4.39
C ASP A 223 -17.16 28.79 -2.98
N TRP A 224 -16.04 28.76 -2.27
CA TRP A 224 -15.86 29.43 -0.97
C TRP A 224 -15.05 30.73 -1.06
N GLY A 225 -14.61 31.12 -2.25
CA GLY A 225 -13.84 32.33 -2.54
C GLY A 225 -12.33 32.14 -2.44
N THR A 226 -11.68 31.70 -3.52
CA THR A 226 -10.21 31.60 -3.62
C THR A 226 -9.60 32.95 -4.00
N THR A 227 -9.78 33.92 -3.11
CA THR A 227 -9.24 35.28 -3.30
C THR A 227 -7.77 35.36 -2.91
N PRO A 228 -7.00 36.37 -3.38
CA PRO A 228 -5.60 36.54 -2.98
C PRO A 228 -5.38 36.57 -1.46
N ALA A 229 -6.28 37.23 -0.71
CA ALA A 229 -6.19 37.28 0.75
C ALA A 229 -6.43 35.90 1.41
N ALA A 230 -7.35 35.11 0.86
CA ALA A 230 -7.59 33.75 1.34
C ALA A 230 -6.40 32.82 1.03
N ILE A 231 -5.80 32.94 -0.16
CA ILE A 231 -4.59 32.19 -0.54
C ILE A 231 -3.44 32.51 0.41
N ASP A 232 -3.12 33.79 0.59
CA ASP A 232 -2.02 34.26 1.44
C ASP A 232 -2.17 33.82 2.90
N THR A 233 -3.37 33.99 3.46
CA THR A 233 -3.68 33.55 4.83
C THR A 233 -3.56 32.04 4.98
N CYS A 234 -4.10 31.27 4.02
CA CYS A 234 -4.08 29.81 4.09
C CYS A 234 -2.66 29.24 3.98
N LEU A 235 -1.82 29.81 3.10
CA LEU A 235 -0.41 29.41 3.00
C LEU A 235 0.36 29.78 4.27
N SER A 236 0.11 30.95 4.85
CA SER A 236 0.73 31.38 6.10
C SER A 236 0.35 30.52 7.32
N VAL A 237 -0.81 29.84 7.28
CA VAL A 237 -1.23 28.87 8.32
C VAL A 237 -0.65 27.48 8.06
N ALA A 238 -0.28 27.17 6.81
CA ALA A 238 0.31 25.89 6.44
C ALA A 238 1.80 25.79 6.80
N ASP A 239 2.52 26.91 6.77
CA ASP A 239 3.91 27.05 7.23
C ASP A 239 4.02 27.00 8.78
#